data_AF-A0A8T6YCC3-F1
#
_entry.id   AF-A0A8T6YCC3-F1
#
_cell.length_a   1.000
_cell.length_b   1.000
_cell.length_c   1.000
_cell.angle_alpha   90.00
_cell.angle_beta   90.00
_cell.angle_gamma   90.00
#
_symmetry.space_group_name_H-M   'P 1'
#
loop_
_entity.id
_entity.type
_entity.pdbx_description
1 polymer ?
#
loop_
_entity_poly.entity_id
_entity_poly.type
_entity_poly.pdbx_seq_one_letter_code
_entity_poly.pdbx_strand_id
1 'polypeptide(L)' 'MQTAKQEVREILDHLPEDCTLEDIQYHLYVLQKVERGLADAREGRVYSHKEIETRMSKWLRK' A
#
# COMPACT_ATOMS: atom_id res chain seq x y z
N MET A 1 4.23 -14.56 -11.84
CA MET A 1 4.63 -13.20 -11.45
C MET A 1 4.36 -12.30 -12.62
N GLN A 2 3.51 -11.28 -12.44
CA GLN A 2 3.45 -10.20 -13.41
C GLN A 2 4.76 -9.41 -13.36
N THR A 3 5.15 -8.83 -14.49
CA THR A 3 6.23 -7.84 -14.52
C THR A 3 5.70 -6.49 -14.05
N ALA A 4 6.58 -5.63 -13.54
CA ALA A 4 6.21 -4.25 -13.17
C ALA A 4 5.52 -3.50 -14.32
N LYS A 5 5.89 -3.79 -15.58
CA LYS A 5 5.24 -3.21 -16.76
C LYS A 5 3.80 -3.69 -16.96
N GLN A 6 3.50 -4.95 -16.64
CA GLN A 6 2.15 -5.49 -16.74
C GLN A 6 1.25 -4.92 -15.66
N GLU A 7 1.74 -4.83 -14.41
CA GLU A 7 0.99 -4.21 -13.30
C GLU A 7 0.66 -2.73 -13.59
N VAL A 8 1.63 -1.98 -14.14
CA VAL A 8 1.38 -0.59 -14.54
C VAL A 8 0.29 -0.53 -15.62
N ARG A 9 0.28 -1.44 -16.60
CA ARG A 9 -0.78 -1.46 -17.63
C ARG A 9 -2.15 -1.73 -17.03
N GLU A 10 -2.26 -2.72 -16.14
CA GLU A 10 -3.54 -3.03 -15.47
C GLU A 10 -4.07 -1.84 -14.66
N ILE A 11 -3.18 -1.08 -13.99
CA ILE A 11 -3.57 0.17 -13.33
C ILE A 11 -4.13 1.16 -14.35
N LEU A 12 -3.41 1.39 -15.45
CA LEU A 12 -3.82 2.36 -16.48
C LEU A 12 -5.16 1.96 -17.14
N ASP A 13 -5.40 0.67 -17.36
CA ASP A 13 -6.66 0.16 -17.95
C ASP A 13 -7.89 0.41 -17.06
N HIS A 14 -7.69 0.72 -15.77
CA HIS A 14 -8.75 1.02 -14.80
C HIS A 14 -8.88 2.50 -14.45
N LEU A 15 -7.97 3.35 -14.93
CA LEU A 15 -8.03 4.78 -14.67
C LEU A 15 -8.89 5.49 -15.71
N PRO A 16 -9.58 6.58 -15.33
CA PRO A 16 -10.23 7.47 -16.30
C PRO A 16 -9.23 8.06 -17.31
N GLU A 17 -9.70 8.32 -18.53
CA GLU A 17 -8.88 8.97 -19.58
C GLU A 17 -8.39 10.37 -19.19
N ASP A 18 -9.12 11.05 -18.29
CA ASP A 18 -8.76 12.37 -17.76
C ASP A 18 -7.94 12.31 -16.47
N CYS A 19 -7.43 11.13 -16.09
CA CYS A 19 -6.57 10.99 -14.93
C CYS A 19 -5.28 11.81 -15.07
N THR A 20 -4.81 12.33 -13.95
CA THR A 20 -3.57 13.09 -13.86
C THR A 20 -2.37 12.18 -13.60
N LEU A 21 -1.17 12.70 -13.79
CA LEU A 21 0.05 12.00 -13.37
C LEU A 21 0.08 11.76 -11.84
N GLU A 22 -0.54 12.63 -11.05
CA GLU A 22 -0.65 12.47 -9.60
C GLU A 22 -1.55 11.28 -9.24
N ASP A 23 -2.65 11.07 -9.97
CA ASP A 23 -3.51 9.90 -9.79
C ASP A 23 -2.75 8.61 -10.08
N ILE A 24 -2.04 8.55 -11.21
CA ILE A 24 -1.21 7.39 -11.58
C ILE A 24 -0.18 7.12 -10.48
N GLN A 25 0.51 8.16 -9.99
CA GLN A 25 1.49 8.03 -8.92
C GLN A 25 0.86 7.51 -7.61
N TYR A 26 -0.32 8.03 -7.25
CA TYR A 26 -1.05 7.59 -6.06
C TYR A 26 -1.41 6.11 -6.14
N HIS A 27 -1.96 5.66 -7.27
CA HIS A 27 -2.32 4.25 -7.46
C HIS A 27 -1.11 3.33 -7.40
N LEU A 28 0.01 3.71 -8.00
CA LEU A 28 1.27 2.97 -7.89
C LEU A 28 1.77 2.89 -6.44
N TYR A 29 1.73 4.00 -5.72
CA TYR A 29 2.14 4.06 -4.32
C TYR A 29 1.29 3.13 -3.45
N VAL A 30 -0.04 3.19 -3.59
CA VAL A 30 -0.97 2.35 -2.82
C VAL A 30 -0.73 0.87 -3.12
N LEU A 31 -0.61 0.48 -4.39
CA LEU A 31 -0.34 -0.90 -4.77
C LEU A 31 0.95 -1.42 -4.11
N GLN A 32 2.03 -0.64 -4.17
CA GLN A 32 3.29 -1.02 -3.52
C GLN A 32 3.16 -1.17 -2.00
N LYS A 33 2.37 -0.33 -1.34
CA LYS A 33 2.12 -0.43 0.11
C LYS A 33 1.30 -1.67 0.46
N VAL A 34 0.30 -2.02 -0.35
CA VAL A 34 -0.51 -3.21 -0.18
C VAL A 34 0.34 -4.46 -0.35
N GLU A 35 1.11 -4.57 -1.44
CA GLU A 35 1.98 -5.72 -1.69
C GLU A 35 3.01 -5.92 -0.57
N ARG A 36 3.62 -4.82 -0.10
CA ARG A 36 4.51 -4.87 1.06
C ARG A 36 3.80 -5.34 2.32
N GLY A 37 2.60 -4.83 2.60
CA GLY A 37 1.80 -5.24 3.75
C GLY A 37 1.40 -6.72 3.70
N LEU A 38 1.06 -7.22 2.51
CA LEU A 38 0.77 -8.65 2.29
C LEU A 38 2.02 -9.51 2.52
N ALA A 39 3.19 -9.08 2.05
CA ALA A 39 4.45 -9.77 2.32
C ALA A 39 4.78 -9.78 3.82
N ASP A 40 4.65 -8.63 4.49
CA ASP A 40 4.84 -8.52 5.95
C ASP A 40 3.88 -9.46 6.71
N ALA A 41 2.61 -9.56 6.29
CA ALA A 41 1.64 -10.48 6.88
C ALA A 41 2.02 -11.96 6.68
N ARG A 42 2.43 -12.36 5.46
CA ARG A 42 2.88 -13.74 5.17
C ARG A 42 4.11 -14.13 5.98
N GLU A 43 5.01 -13.18 6.22
CA GLU A 43 6.25 -13.39 6.97
C GLU A 43 6.07 -13.19 8.49
N GLY A 44 4.84 -12.96 8.97
CA GLY A 44 4.54 -12.77 10.39
C GLY A 44 5.07 -11.45 10.98
N ARG A 45 5.48 -10.49 10.14
CA ARG A 45 5.87 -9.13 10.54
C ARG A 45 4.63 -8.27 10.82
N VAL A 46 3.80 -8.72 11.74
CA VAL A 46 2.56 -8.05 12.16
C VAL A 46 2.60 -7.72 13.63
N TYR A 47 1.75 -6.79 14.05
CA TYR A 47 1.51 -6.50 15.46
C TYR A 47 0.09 -6.94 15.81
N SER A 48 -0.07 -7.53 17.00
CA SER A 48 -1.38 -7.65 17.62
C SER A 48 -1.97 -6.27 17.94
N HIS A 49 -3.28 -6.23 18.16
CA HIS A 49 -3.98 -5.00 18.51
C HIS A 49 -3.38 -4.31 19.75
N LYS A 50 -3.08 -5.06 20.80
CA LYS A 50 -2.49 -4.54 22.05
C LYS A 50 -1.08 -3.97 21.84
N GLU A 51 -0.28 -4.59 21.00
CA GLU A 51 1.08 -4.13 20.69
C GLU A 51 1.06 -2.80 19.94
N ILE A 52 0.15 -2.64 18.95
CA ILE A 52 0.06 -1.39 18.20
C ILE A 52 -0.50 -0.24 19.05
N GLU A 53 -1.50 -0.48 19.92
CA GLU A 53 -1.98 0.52 20.87
C GLU A 53 -0.85 1.03 21.78
N THR A 54 -0.08 0.10 22.35
CA THR A 54 1.05 0.42 23.21
C THR A 54 2.10 1.23 22.46
N ARG A 55 2.41 0.86 21.20
CA ARG A 55 3.37 1.57 20.35
C ARG A 55 2.93 2.99 20.02
N MET A 56 1.65 3.16 19.66
CA MET A 56 1.09 4.45 19.22
C MET A 56 0.87 5.43 20.38
N SER A 57 0.75 4.94 21.62
CA SER A 57 0.58 5.77 22.83
C SER A 57 1.65 6.87 23.01
N LYS A 58 2.86 6.66 22.47
CA LYS A 58 3.97 7.64 22.52
C LYS A 58 3.68 8.92 21.72
N TRP A 59 2.82 8.84 20.72
CA TRP A 59 2.50 9.92 19.78
C TRP A 59 1.08 10.46 19.97
N LEU A 60 0.17 9.62 20.48
CA LEU A 60 -1.24 9.95 20.72
C LEU A 60 -1.50 10.52 22.11
N ARG A 61 -0.45 10.76 22.91
CA ARG A 61 -0.58 11.36 24.24
C ARG A 61 -0.96 12.83 24.07
N LYS A 62 -2.16 13.19 24.56
CA LYS A 62 -2.56 14.59 24.77
C LYS A 62 -1.68 15.26 25.82
#